data_AF-A0A7J9DRN5-F1
#
_entry.id   AF-A0A7J9DRN5-F1
#
_cell.length_a   1.000
_cell.length_b   1.000
_cell.length_c   1.000
_cell.angle_alpha   90.00
_cell.angle_beta   90.00
_cell.angle_gamma   90.00
#
_symmetry.space_group_name_H-M   'P 1'
#
loop_
_entity.id
_entity.type
_entity.pdbx_description
1 polymer ?
#
loop_
_entity_poly.entity_id
_entity_poly.type
_entity_poly.pdbx_seq_one_letter_code
_entity_poly.pdbx_strand_id
1 'polypeptide(L)'
;QAAELHAESGLKEWVTVVVKLEANEDGDADVHFEAFQMSDMCVKLFKEGWFVTEFGEDDDPKLSKMKKEVVVGGKDVKEVDNDFFLVVVKIIDHQGPLSSTFPIENRNNLATMRTLKNHLDRTKSLPFVKRIADFHLLLFLAMSHGLGSDVPALAECVSTETAVPEGYQLLIESMANTS
;
A
#
# COMPACT_ATOMS: atom_id res chain seq x y z
N GLN A 1 -9.30 13.24 -1.62
CA GLN A 1 -8.61 12.08 -1.03
C GLN A 1 -7.17 11.90 -1.54
N ALA A 2 -6.89 11.68 -2.84
CA ALA A 2 -5.49 11.47 -3.29
C ALA A 2 -4.55 12.67 -2.97
N ALA A 3 -5.01 13.90 -3.23
CA ALA A 3 -4.26 15.12 -2.88
C ALA A 3 -4.06 15.30 -1.37
N GLU A 4 -5.02 14.88 -0.56
CA GLU A 4 -4.97 14.93 0.90
C GLU A 4 -3.91 13.96 1.44
N LEU A 5 -3.98 12.69 1.04
CA LEU A 5 -3.02 11.66 1.43
C LEU A 5 -1.59 12.05 1.02
N HIS A 6 -1.40 12.55 -0.20
CA HIS A 6 -0.09 13.06 -0.63
C HIS A 6 0.35 14.26 0.22
N ALA A 7 -0.53 15.24 0.43
CA ALA A 7 -0.22 16.43 1.20
C ALA A 7 0.20 16.12 2.65
N GLU A 8 -0.49 15.18 3.30
CA GLU A 8 -0.30 14.79 4.70
C GLU A 8 0.86 13.81 4.90
N SER A 9 1.18 12.98 3.90
CA SER A 9 2.25 11.97 4.01
C SER A 9 3.63 12.55 4.33
N GLY A 10 3.87 13.83 4.00
CA GLY A 10 5.21 14.43 4.04
C GLY A 10 6.19 13.84 3.02
N LEU A 11 5.73 12.91 2.16
CA LEU A 11 6.55 12.28 1.15
C LEU A 11 6.65 13.19 -0.09
N LYS A 12 7.84 13.19 -0.69
CA LYS A 12 8.06 13.86 -1.97
C LYS A 12 7.19 13.23 -3.07
N GLU A 13 7.08 11.91 -3.06
CA GLU A 13 6.42 11.12 -4.09
C GLU A 13 5.29 10.29 -3.46
N TRP A 14 4.11 10.34 -4.05
CA TRP A 14 2.93 9.57 -3.62
C TRP A 14 2.15 9.12 -4.85
N VAL A 15 1.94 7.81 -5.00
CA VAL A 15 1.21 7.23 -6.14
C VAL A 15 -0.15 6.75 -5.66
N THR A 16 -1.18 7.04 -6.47
CA THR A 16 -2.52 6.47 -6.31
C THR A 16 -2.78 5.50 -7.46
N VAL A 17 -3.36 4.34 -7.14
CA VAL A 17 -3.72 3.33 -8.13
C VAL A 17 -5.22 3.03 -7.99
N VAL A 18 -5.94 3.09 -9.11
CA VAL A 18 -7.32 2.67 -9.22
C VAL A 18 -7.35 1.31 -9.92
N VAL A 19 -8.05 0.36 -9.31
CA VAL A 19 -8.29 -0.96 -9.89
C VAL A 19 -9.75 -1.01 -10.33
N LYS A 20 -9.99 -1.23 -11.62
CA LYS A 20 -11.32 -1.39 -12.20
C LYS A 20 -11.51 -2.85 -12.58
N LEU A 21 -12.69 -3.38 -12.24
CA LEU A 21 -13.13 -4.70 -12.67
C LEU A 21 -14.22 -4.50 -13.71
N GLU A 22 -13.97 -4.96 -14.93
CA GLU A 22 -14.92 -4.88 -16.03
C GLU A 22 -15.41 -6.29 -16.35
N ALA A 23 -16.72 -6.53 -16.23
CA ALA A 23 -17.29 -7.82 -16.60
C ALA A 23 -17.22 -7.96 -18.13
N ASN A 24 -16.61 -9.05 -18.60
CA ASN A 24 -16.60 -9.38 -20.01
C ASN A 24 -17.84 -10.21 -20.41
N GLU A 25 -18.08 -10.33 -21.72
CA GLU A 25 -19.28 -10.97 -22.27
C GLU A 25 -19.41 -12.46 -21.89
N ASP A 26 -18.29 -13.10 -21.53
CA ASP A 26 -18.21 -14.51 -21.13
C ASP A 26 -18.47 -14.73 -19.62
N GLY A 27 -18.75 -13.67 -18.87
CA GLY A 27 -19.02 -13.73 -17.43
C GLY A 27 -17.77 -13.81 -16.54
N ASP A 28 -16.59 -13.60 -17.13
CA ASP A 28 -15.32 -13.38 -16.41
C ASP A 28 -15.09 -11.87 -16.23
N ALA A 29 -14.06 -11.47 -15.47
CA ALA A 29 -13.78 -10.06 -15.19
C ALA A 29 -12.37 -9.66 -15.62
N ASP A 30 -12.28 -8.69 -16.53
CA ASP A 30 -11.03 -8.06 -16.91
C ASP A 30 -10.62 -7.07 -15.80
N VAL A 31 -9.36 -7.17 -15.36
CA VAL A 31 -8.79 -6.29 -14.33
C VAL A 31 -7.97 -5.20 -14.99
N HIS A 32 -8.39 -3.94 -14.84
CA HIS A 32 -7.68 -2.77 -15.36
C HIS A 32 -7.04 -1.96 -14.22
N PHE A 33 -5.82 -1.49 -14.45
CA PHE A 33 -5.07 -0.69 -13.48
C PHE A 33 -4.73 0.68 -14.07
N GLU A 34 -5.09 1.73 -13.34
CA GLU A 34 -4.71 3.11 -13.65
C GLU A 34 -3.90 3.67 -12.49
N ALA A 35 -2.66 4.08 -12.75
CA ALA A 35 -1.79 4.71 -11.77
C ALA A 35 -1.56 6.19 -12.12
N PHE A 36 -1.62 7.05 -11.10
CA PHE A 36 -1.37 8.47 -11.24
C PHE A 36 -0.79 9.08 -9.96
N GLN A 37 -0.18 10.25 -10.10
CA GLN A 37 0.15 11.16 -9.02
C GLN A 37 -0.67 12.43 -9.15
N MET A 38 -0.81 13.15 -8.04
CA MET A 38 -1.30 14.51 -8.09
C MET A 38 -0.16 15.45 -8.48
N SER A 39 -0.44 16.38 -9.38
CA SER A 39 0.53 17.43 -9.73
C SER A 39 0.92 18.25 -8.50
N ASP A 40 2.14 18.78 -8.49
CA ASP A 40 2.62 19.66 -7.43
C ASP A 40 1.68 20.85 -7.18
N MET A 41 1.07 21.37 -8.26
CA MET A 41 0.08 22.45 -8.17
C MET A 41 -1.17 22.01 -7.41
N CYS A 42 -1.71 20.82 -7.71
CA CYS A 42 -2.86 20.29 -7.01
C CYS A 42 -2.57 20.14 -5.51
N VAL A 43 -1.44 19.53 -5.16
CA VAL A 43 -1.04 19.34 -3.76
C VAL A 43 -0.87 20.68 -3.04
N LYS A 44 -0.26 21.67 -3.71
CA LYS A 44 -0.10 23.03 -3.16
C LYS A 44 -1.46 23.69 -2.90
N LEU A 45 -2.34 23.71 -3.90
CA LEU A 45 -3.68 24.30 -3.79
C LEU A 45 -4.51 23.63 -2.70
N PHE A 46 -4.33 22.32 -2.51
CA PHE A 46 -4.98 21.57 -1.44
C PHE A 46 -4.47 22.00 -0.05
N LYS A 47 -3.15 22.06 0.14
CA LYS A 47 -2.55 22.53 1.41
C LYS A 47 -2.97 23.96 1.78
N GLU A 48 -3.15 24.80 0.78
CA GLU A 48 -3.62 26.18 0.97
C GLU A 48 -5.16 26.29 1.10
N GLY A 49 -5.88 25.17 1.06
CA GLY A 49 -7.32 25.10 1.29
C GLY A 49 -8.18 25.64 0.16
N TRP A 50 -7.68 25.67 -1.08
CA TRP A 50 -8.37 26.28 -2.23
C TRP A 50 -9.54 25.45 -2.77
N PHE A 51 -9.56 24.14 -2.55
CA PHE A 51 -10.64 23.28 -3.02
C PHE A 51 -11.88 23.39 -2.13
N VAL A 52 -13.05 23.33 -2.76
CA VAL A 52 -14.30 22.97 -2.09
C VAL A 52 -14.30 21.44 -1.92
N THR A 53 -14.46 20.98 -0.69
CA THR A 53 -14.35 19.55 -0.33
C THR A 53 -15.70 18.87 -0.15
N GLU A 54 -16.78 19.64 -0.11
CA GLU A 54 -18.15 19.15 -0.06
C GLU A 54 -18.70 19.08 -1.49
N PHE A 55 -19.20 17.91 -1.88
CA PHE A 55 -19.80 17.66 -3.19
C PHE A 55 -21.30 17.39 -3.03
N GLY A 56 -22.12 18.04 -3.86
CA GLY A 56 -23.55 17.79 -3.97
C GLY A 56 -23.88 16.64 -4.93
N GLU A 57 -25.14 16.20 -4.94
CA GLU A 57 -25.61 15.12 -5.83
C GLU A 57 -25.54 15.49 -7.32
N ASP A 58 -25.69 16.78 -7.65
CA ASP A 58 -25.68 17.30 -9.02
C ASP A 58 -24.30 17.76 -9.51
N ASP A 59 -23.25 17.57 -8.70
CA ASP A 59 -21.91 18.05 -9.03
C ASP A 59 -21.20 17.12 -10.00
N ASP A 60 -20.56 17.67 -11.04
CA ASP A 60 -19.80 16.88 -12.00
C ASP A 60 -18.52 16.31 -11.34
N PRO A 61 -18.37 14.98 -11.20
CA PRO A 61 -17.20 14.37 -10.58
C PRO A 61 -15.89 14.59 -11.36
N LYS A 62 -15.97 15.06 -12.62
CA LYS A 62 -14.79 15.39 -13.43
C LYS A 62 -14.25 16.79 -13.16
N LEU A 63 -14.98 17.61 -12.41
CA LEU A 63 -14.60 18.99 -12.13
C LEU A 63 -14.28 19.18 -10.65
N SER A 64 -13.14 19.81 -10.38
CA SER A 64 -12.77 20.31 -9.07
C SER A 64 -13.29 21.73 -8.89
N LYS A 65 -14.09 21.95 -7.84
CA LYS A 65 -14.58 23.29 -7.46
C LYS A 65 -13.57 24.03 -6.59
N MET A 66 -13.37 25.30 -6.90
CA MET A 66 -12.40 26.17 -6.25
C MET A 66 -13.12 27.24 -5.41
N LYS A 67 -12.65 27.48 -4.18
CA LYS A 67 -13.15 28.54 -3.29
C LYS A 67 -12.83 29.95 -3.79
N LYS A 68 -11.81 30.07 -4.64
CA LYS A 68 -11.34 31.31 -5.26
C LYS A 68 -11.21 31.10 -6.77
N GLU A 69 -11.26 32.19 -7.52
CA GLU A 69 -10.99 32.15 -8.95
C GLU A 69 -9.54 31.73 -9.22
N VAL A 70 -9.36 30.86 -10.20
CA VAL A 70 -8.08 30.38 -10.68
C VAL A 70 -7.99 30.56 -12.19
N VAL A 71 -6.78 30.76 -12.71
CA VAL A 71 -6.57 30.96 -14.14
C VAL A 71 -6.27 29.63 -14.82
N VAL A 72 -7.14 29.21 -15.75
CA VAL A 72 -6.93 28.04 -16.61
C VAL A 72 -7.04 28.48 -18.06
N GLY A 73 -6.02 28.21 -18.87
CA GLY A 73 -5.99 28.63 -20.28
C GLY A 73 -6.17 30.15 -20.48
N GLY A 74 -5.75 30.97 -19.52
CA GLY A 74 -5.89 32.43 -19.56
C GLY A 74 -7.27 32.98 -19.19
N LYS A 75 -8.16 32.14 -18.64
CA LYS A 75 -9.49 32.55 -18.16
C LYS A 75 -9.63 32.29 -16.67
N ASP A 76 -10.28 33.22 -15.98
CA ASP A 76 -10.69 33.02 -14.58
C ASP A 76 -11.86 32.04 -14.52
N VAL A 77 -11.68 30.96 -13.77
CA VAL A 77 -12.66 29.90 -13.58
C VAL A 77 -12.75 29.52 -12.10
N LYS A 78 -13.88 28.93 -11.71
CA LYS A 78 -14.08 28.32 -10.38
C LYS A 78 -14.24 26.80 -10.44
N GLU A 79 -14.27 26.24 -11.64
CA GLU A 79 -14.35 24.82 -11.88
C GLU A 79 -13.21 24.46 -12.82
N VAL A 80 -12.42 23.46 -12.42
CA VAL A 80 -11.22 23.03 -13.14
C VAL A 80 -11.36 21.56 -13.46
N ASP A 81 -11.10 21.20 -14.71
CA ASP A 81 -11.05 19.79 -15.13
C ASP A 81 -9.96 19.04 -14.35
N ASN A 82 -10.32 17.89 -13.77
CA ASN A 82 -9.42 17.08 -12.96
C ASN A 82 -8.18 16.62 -13.75
N ASP A 83 -8.24 16.53 -15.07
CA ASP A 83 -7.11 16.15 -15.92
C ASP A 83 -5.92 17.13 -15.79
N PHE A 84 -6.16 18.41 -15.45
CA PHE A 84 -5.08 19.35 -15.15
C PHE A 84 -4.29 19.00 -13.89
N PHE A 85 -4.87 18.19 -13.00
CA PHE A 85 -4.26 17.81 -11.75
C PHE A 85 -3.63 16.43 -11.77
N LEU A 86 -3.97 15.58 -12.74
CA LEU A 86 -3.52 14.20 -12.82
C LEU A 86 -2.22 14.08 -13.61
N VAL A 87 -1.28 13.31 -13.07
CA VAL A 87 -0.03 12.93 -13.74
C VAL A 87 0.01 11.41 -13.84
N VAL A 88 -0.19 10.87 -15.05
CA VAL A 88 -0.22 9.41 -15.28
C VAL A 88 1.15 8.80 -15.02
N VAL A 89 1.18 7.67 -14.30
CA VAL A 89 2.39 6.91 -14.01
C VAL A 89 2.34 5.56 -14.69
N LYS A 90 3.46 5.16 -15.31
CA LYS A 90 3.60 3.85 -15.92
C LYS A 90 3.72 2.77 -14.83
N ILE A 91 2.89 1.74 -14.94
CA ILE A 91 3.04 0.51 -14.15
C ILE A 91 4.05 -0.39 -14.86
N ILE A 92 5.03 -0.89 -14.12
CA ILE A 92 6.08 -1.78 -14.62
C ILE A 92 6.04 -3.03 -13.77
N ASP A 93 6.05 -4.19 -14.43
CA ASP A 93 6.15 -5.46 -13.73
C ASP A 93 7.46 -5.55 -12.96
N HIS A 94 7.36 -5.93 -11.70
CA HIS A 94 8.50 -6.12 -10.83
C HIS A 94 8.30 -7.38 -9.98
N GLN A 95 9.36 -8.17 -9.85
CA GLN A 95 9.39 -9.32 -8.95
C GLN A 95 10.27 -8.95 -7.76
N GLY A 96 9.63 -8.75 -6.61
CA GLY A 96 10.30 -8.34 -5.37
C GLY A 96 10.88 -9.52 -4.57
N PRO A 97 11.80 -9.25 -3.63
CA PRO A 97 12.46 -10.29 -2.84
C PRO A 97 11.56 -10.89 -1.74
N LEU A 98 10.44 -10.24 -1.42
CA LEU A 98 9.48 -10.71 -0.42
C LEU A 98 8.47 -11.65 -1.04
N SER A 99 8.16 -12.73 -0.33
CA SER A 99 7.03 -13.58 -0.64
C SER A 99 5.72 -12.94 -0.17
N SER A 100 4.60 -13.38 -0.75
CA SER A 100 3.24 -12.94 -0.40
C SER A 100 2.36 -14.15 -0.08
N THR A 101 2.88 -15.07 0.73
CA THR A 101 2.26 -16.38 0.99
C THR A 101 1.70 -16.51 2.40
N PHE A 102 2.01 -15.56 3.28
CA PHE A 102 1.42 -15.44 4.61
C PHE A 102 0.07 -14.71 4.55
N PRO A 103 -0.92 -15.04 5.40
CA PRO A 103 -2.21 -14.36 5.40
C PRO A 103 -2.11 -12.87 5.72
N ILE A 104 -2.86 -12.08 4.95
CA ILE A 104 -2.94 -10.61 5.06
C ILE A 104 -3.89 -10.22 6.19
N GLU A 105 -3.50 -9.23 6.99
CA GLU A 105 -4.33 -8.63 8.05
C GLU A 105 -5.65 -8.03 7.53
N ASN A 106 -6.59 -7.77 8.44
CA ASN A 106 -7.88 -7.15 8.14
C ASN A 106 -8.74 -7.91 7.10
N ARG A 107 -8.49 -9.20 6.93
CA ARG A 107 -9.36 -10.14 6.21
C ARG A 107 -10.13 -11.01 7.21
N ASN A 108 -11.20 -11.67 6.74
CA ASN A 108 -12.03 -12.54 7.59
C ASN A 108 -11.25 -13.67 8.31
N ASN A 109 -10.07 -14.04 7.80
CA ASN A 109 -9.22 -15.08 8.38
C ASN A 109 -8.02 -14.44 9.11
N LEU A 110 -8.15 -14.30 10.43
CA LEU A 110 -7.05 -13.83 11.27
C LEU A 110 -5.91 -14.86 11.30
N ALA A 111 -4.67 -14.39 11.10
CA ALA A 111 -3.49 -15.23 11.26
C ALA A 111 -3.36 -15.71 12.71
N THR A 112 -2.98 -16.97 12.89
CA THR A 112 -2.79 -17.60 14.21
C THR A 112 -1.38 -18.20 14.31
N MET A 113 -0.97 -18.62 15.51
CA MET A 113 0.30 -19.33 15.68
C MET A 113 0.35 -20.64 14.88
N ARG A 114 -0.79 -21.32 14.66
CA ARG A 114 -0.88 -22.46 13.73
C ARG A 114 -0.58 -22.05 12.28
N THR A 115 -0.98 -20.85 11.87
CA THR A 115 -0.64 -20.28 10.56
C THR A 115 0.88 -20.13 10.42
N LEU A 116 1.54 -19.58 11.46
CA LEU A 116 3.00 -19.46 11.52
C LEU A 116 3.66 -20.83 11.39
N LYS A 117 3.23 -21.83 12.16
CA LYS A 117 3.74 -23.20 12.08
C LYS A 117 3.61 -23.78 10.67
N ASN A 118 2.42 -23.73 10.09
CA ASN A 118 2.17 -24.27 8.76
C ASN A 118 3.05 -23.59 7.69
N HIS A 119 3.24 -22.27 7.79
CA HIS A 119 4.11 -21.51 6.90
C HIS A 119 5.58 -21.95 7.03
N LEU A 120 6.08 -22.07 8.27
CA LEU A 120 7.44 -22.50 8.58
C LEU A 120 7.69 -23.95 8.15
N ASP A 121 6.70 -24.84 8.28
CA ASP A 121 6.76 -26.24 7.84
C ASP A 121 6.82 -26.36 6.32
N ARG A 122 6.00 -25.56 5.62
CA ARG A 122 5.96 -25.52 4.15
C ARG A 122 7.26 -24.99 3.55
N THR A 123 7.91 -24.06 4.24
CA THR A 123 9.13 -23.38 3.77
C THR A 123 10.42 -23.97 4.37
N LYS A 124 10.36 -25.10 5.09
CA LYS A 124 11.50 -25.69 5.83
C LYS A 124 12.74 -26.02 4.98
N SER A 125 12.58 -26.18 3.67
CA SER A 125 13.69 -26.43 2.74
C SER A 125 14.50 -25.16 2.41
N LEU A 126 13.99 -23.99 2.76
CA LEU A 126 14.61 -22.70 2.49
C LEU A 126 15.48 -22.24 3.67
N PRO A 127 16.50 -21.41 3.44
CA PRO A 127 17.20 -20.69 4.51
C PRO A 127 16.22 -19.88 5.37
N PHE A 128 16.48 -19.78 6.68
CA PHE A 128 15.57 -19.12 7.61
C PHE A 128 15.20 -17.69 7.21
N VAL A 129 16.16 -16.91 6.71
CA VAL A 129 15.91 -15.55 6.20
C VAL A 129 14.87 -15.52 5.09
N LYS A 130 14.86 -16.51 4.19
CA LYS A 130 13.86 -16.62 3.11
C LYS A 130 12.51 -17.14 3.62
N ARG A 131 12.49 -17.91 4.72
CA ARG A 131 11.25 -18.36 5.38
C ARG A 131 10.48 -17.19 6.00
N ILE A 132 11.18 -16.18 6.51
CA ILE A 132 10.59 -14.99 7.14
C ILE A 132 10.50 -13.77 6.21
N ALA A 133 10.97 -13.87 4.96
CA ALA A 133 10.91 -12.81 3.95
C ALA A 133 9.49 -12.64 3.40
N ASP A 134 8.54 -12.26 4.26
CA ASP A 134 7.16 -11.96 3.93
C ASP A 134 6.70 -10.81 4.83
N PHE A 135 6.17 -9.74 4.23
CA PHE A 135 5.80 -8.53 4.97
C PHE A 135 4.71 -8.79 6.02
N HIS A 136 3.70 -9.58 5.67
CA HIS A 136 2.59 -9.88 6.58
C HIS A 136 3.03 -10.84 7.69
N LEU A 137 3.99 -11.72 7.42
CA LEU A 137 4.64 -12.50 8.48
C LEU A 137 5.40 -11.60 9.46
N LEU A 138 6.20 -10.65 8.96
CA LEU A 138 6.95 -9.73 9.83
C LEU A 138 6.01 -8.85 10.67
N LEU A 139 4.90 -8.39 10.10
CA LEU A 139 3.84 -7.69 10.85
C LEU A 139 3.20 -8.59 11.92
N PHE A 140 2.92 -9.85 11.59
CA PHE A 140 2.39 -10.81 12.55
C PHE A 140 3.35 -11.04 13.72
N LEU A 141 4.66 -11.17 13.45
CA LEU A 141 5.68 -11.26 14.49
C LEU A 141 5.76 -9.97 15.33
N ALA A 142 5.59 -8.79 14.70
CA ALA A 142 5.62 -7.51 15.43
C ALA A 142 4.48 -7.39 16.44
N MET A 143 3.31 -7.95 16.10
CA MET A 143 2.14 -7.98 16.97
C MET A 143 2.17 -9.12 18.01
N SER A 144 3.09 -10.06 17.87
CA SER A 144 3.22 -11.19 18.78
C SER A 144 3.96 -10.80 20.06
N HIS A 145 3.55 -11.36 21.20
CA HIS A 145 4.16 -11.03 22.49
C HIS A 145 5.65 -11.41 22.47
N GLY A 146 6.52 -10.43 22.74
CA GLY A 146 7.97 -10.64 22.95
C GLY A 146 8.87 -10.43 21.73
N LEU A 147 8.34 -10.21 20.53
CA LEU A 147 9.16 -9.99 19.31
C LEU A 147 9.04 -8.59 18.70
N GLY A 148 8.09 -7.76 19.16
CA GLY A 148 7.86 -6.43 18.59
C GLY A 148 9.11 -5.54 18.52
N SER A 149 9.96 -5.58 19.54
CA SER A 149 11.23 -4.85 19.61
C SER A 149 12.30 -5.39 18.65
N ASP A 150 12.20 -6.64 18.23
CA ASP A 150 13.22 -7.36 17.47
C ASP A 150 12.92 -7.40 15.96
N VAL A 151 11.68 -7.10 15.56
CA VAL A 151 11.30 -7.06 14.14
C VAL A 151 12.16 -6.14 13.29
N PRO A 152 12.64 -4.96 13.74
CA PRO A 152 13.59 -4.16 12.96
C PRO A 152 14.87 -4.92 12.59
N ALA A 153 15.43 -5.72 13.52
CA ALA A 153 16.61 -6.52 13.25
C ALA A 153 16.31 -7.70 12.30
N LEU A 154 15.13 -8.32 12.43
CA LEU A 154 14.66 -9.34 11.49
C LEU A 154 14.45 -8.77 10.08
N ALA A 155 13.85 -7.58 9.99
CA ALA A 155 13.64 -6.87 8.73
C ALA A 155 14.97 -6.46 8.08
N GLU A 156 15.97 -6.06 8.87
CA GLU A 156 17.34 -5.81 8.38
C GLU A 156 17.95 -7.08 7.79
N CYS A 157 17.82 -8.23 8.46
CA CYS A 157 18.30 -9.51 7.93
C CYS A 157 17.61 -9.87 6.60
N VAL A 158 16.29 -9.65 6.51
CA VAL A 158 15.53 -9.88 5.27
C VAL A 158 15.97 -8.94 4.16
N SER A 159 16.14 -7.65 4.45
CA SER A 159 16.53 -6.61 3.50
C SER A 159 17.94 -6.81 2.95
N THR A 160 18.86 -7.26 3.80
CA THR A 160 20.27 -7.49 3.44
C THR A 160 20.57 -8.94 3.04
N GLU A 161 19.55 -9.80 3.06
CA GLU A 161 19.64 -11.24 2.84
C GLU A 161 20.68 -11.97 3.71
N THR A 162 20.91 -11.47 4.94
CA THR A 162 21.86 -12.06 5.88
C THR A 162 21.25 -13.18 6.71
N ALA A 163 22.10 -14.02 7.29
CA ALA A 163 21.66 -15.06 8.22
C ALA A 163 20.96 -14.45 9.44
N VAL A 164 19.79 -14.99 9.78
CA VAL A 164 19.06 -14.63 11.00
C VAL A 164 19.80 -15.23 12.21
N PRO A 165 20.10 -14.47 13.27
CA PRO A 165 20.71 -15.00 14.49
C PRO A 165 19.94 -16.19 15.07
N GLU A 166 20.66 -17.23 15.50
CA GLU A 166 20.08 -18.50 15.98
C GLU A 166 19.04 -18.28 17.09
N GLY A 167 19.30 -17.36 18.03
CA GLY A 167 18.35 -17.03 19.10
C GLY A 167 16.98 -16.60 18.58
N TYR A 168 16.93 -15.82 17.49
CA TYR A 168 15.66 -15.42 16.87
C TYR A 168 14.99 -16.58 16.15
N GLN A 169 15.77 -17.46 15.50
CA GLN A 169 15.22 -18.64 14.86
C GLN A 169 14.51 -19.53 15.88
N LEU A 170 15.19 -19.82 16.99
CA LEU A 170 14.66 -20.64 18.09
C LEU A 170 13.42 -20.00 18.72
N LEU A 171 13.42 -18.68 18.92
CA LEU A 171 12.27 -17.96 19.48
C LEU A 171 11.04 -18.09 18.58
N ILE A 172 11.20 -17.80 17.28
CA ILE A 172 10.11 -17.89 16.29
C ILE A 172 9.61 -19.33 16.15
N GLU A 173 10.50 -20.33 16.11
CA GLU A 173 10.13 -21.74 16.05
C GLU A 173 9.44 -22.21 17.34
N SER A 174 9.87 -21.74 18.51
CA SER A 174 9.21 -22.02 19.78
C SER A 174 7.78 -21.47 19.79
N MET A 175 7.58 -20.25 19.30
CA MET A 175 6.24 -19.64 19.21
C MET A 175 5.32 -20.44 18.28
N ALA A 176 5.83 -20.88 17.14
CA ALA A 176 5.10 -21.71 16.20
C ALA A 176 4.70 -23.07 16.80
N ASN A 177 5.55 -23.65 17.65
CA ASN A 177 5.33 -24.96 18.28
C ASN A 177 4.56 -24.90 19.61
N THR A 178 4.16 -23.71 20.07
CA THR A 178 3.30 -23.55 21.27
C THR A 178 1.81 -23.85 20.97
N SER A 179 1.47 -24.19 19.72
CA SER A 179 0.09 -24.44 19.24
C SER A 179 -0.23 -25.88 18.89
#